data_AF-A0A535P7C7-F1
#
_entry.id   AF-A0A535P7C7-F1
#
_cell.length_a   1.000
_cell.length_b   1.000
_cell.length_c   1.000
_cell.angle_alpha   90.00
_cell.angle_beta   90.00
_cell.angle_gamma   90.00
#
_symmetry.space_group_name_H-M   'P 1'
#
loop_
_entity.id
_entity.type
_entity.pdbx_description
1 polymer ?
#
loop_
_entity_poly.entity_id
_entity_poly.type
_entity_poly.pdbx_seq_one_letter_code
_entity_poly.pdbx_strand_id
1 'polypeptide(L)'
;MRAVQHLRRQREQQEHGLARGDHDQSHADDVHARTLFAAPGPALKLSAVTQAGQLDPKTQFRQLYDQEFNSVYRSIRAVVLDSAAAEDLTQETFVRAYRARHRYTPTAPPGAWLRRIGVNLAISHLRRQKLARFLPARLYTAPDRRDYDRAEARDVVEKAMLALSPKLRAAIVLHYYEGLTREEIADVLGVPAGTVASRIAKAVAIMRKTIGSDQQRDAARSRSEGALRGR
;
A
#
# COMPACT_ATOMS: atom_id res chain seq x y z
N MET A 1 54.76 2.45 -32.31
CA MET A 1 54.03 3.68 -31.89
C MET A 1 52.51 3.53 -31.70
N ARG A 2 51.95 2.32 -31.52
CA ARG A 2 50.51 2.13 -31.18
C ARG A 2 50.25 1.47 -29.80
N ALA A 3 51.29 0.99 -29.11
CA ALA A 3 51.17 0.33 -27.81
C ALA A 3 51.15 1.29 -26.59
N VAL A 4 51.62 2.54 -26.76
CA VAL A 4 51.68 3.53 -25.65
C VAL A 4 50.36 4.32 -25.50
N GLN A 5 49.50 4.35 -26.53
CA GLN A 5 48.19 5.02 -26.46
C GLN A 5 47.09 4.17 -25.80
N HIS A 6 47.25 2.84 -25.75
CA HIS A 6 46.23 1.96 -25.17
C HIS A 6 46.28 1.93 -23.64
N LEU A 7 47.47 2.13 -23.05
CA LEU A 7 47.66 2.15 -21.59
C LEU A 7 47.32 3.50 -20.93
N ARG A 8 47.26 4.61 -21.68
CA ARG A 8 46.72 5.89 -21.16
C ARG A 8 45.18 5.90 -21.12
N ARG A 9 44.51 5.27 -22.08
CA ARG A 9 43.03 5.16 -22.08
C ARG A 9 42.48 4.21 -21.02
N GLN A 10 43.24 3.18 -20.62
CA GLN A 10 42.83 2.29 -19.51
C GLN A 10 43.01 2.94 -18.13
N ARG A 11 43.92 3.91 -17.99
CA ARG A 11 44.16 4.61 -16.71
C ARG A 11 43.15 5.73 -16.46
N GLU A 12 42.65 6.38 -17.51
CA GLU A 12 41.55 7.37 -17.43
C GLU A 12 40.18 6.71 -17.16
N GLN A 13 40.00 5.42 -17.46
CA GLN A 13 38.77 4.68 -17.12
C GLN A 13 38.77 4.13 -15.67
N GLN A 14 39.93 4.11 -14.98
CA GLN A 14 40.01 3.68 -13.58
C GLN A 14 39.92 4.85 -12.58
N GLU A 15 40.11 6.11 -13.01
CA GLU A 15 40.08 7.28 -12.09
C GLU A 15 38.69 7.94 -11.93
N HIS A 16 37.68 7.55 -12.73
CA HIS A 16 36.28 7.93 -12.45
C HIS A 16 35.55 7.00 -11.46
N GLY A 17 36.29 6.14 -10.76
CA GLY A 17 35.81 5.24 -9.70
C GLY A 17 35.76 5.84 -8.28
N LEU A 18 35.71 7.16 -8.13
CA LEU A 18 35.64 7.83 -6.82
C LEU A 18 34.55 8.90 -6.77
N ALA A 19 33.30 8.47 -6.90
CA ALA A 19 32.16 9.18 -6.29
C ALA A 19 31.57 8.25 -5.22
N ARG A 20 32.15 8.34 -4.02
CA ARG A 20 31.66 7.72 -2.80
C ARG A 20 30.29 8.29 -2.44
N GLY A 21 29.38 7.38 -2.10
CA GLY A 21 28.41 7.58 -1.02
C GLY A 21 27.00 7.95 -1.45
N ASP A 22 26.21 6.96 -1.91
CA ASP A 22 24.74 7.10 -1.90
C ASP A 22 23.99 5.76 -1.77
N HIS A 23 24.63 4.74 -1.16
CA HIS A 23 24.04 3.40 -1.02
C HIS A 23 23.62 3.01 0.40
N ASP A 24 23.68 3.95 1.36
CA ASP A 24 23.27 3.68 2.74
C ASP A 24 21.88 4.28 3.10
N GLN A 25 21.35 5.21 2.28
CA GLN A 25 20.02 5.77 2.51
C GLN A 25 18.87 4.77 2.26
N SER A 26 19.05 3.84 1.31
CA SER A 26 18.02 2.85 0.91
C SER A 26 17.71 1.83 2.01
N HIS A 27 18.70 1.47 2.84
CA HIS A 27 18.52 0.52 3.94
C HIS A 27 17.90 1.19 5.19
N ALA A 28 18.29 2.43 5.50
CA ALA A 28 17.69 3.21 6.58
C ALA A 28 16.23 3.60 6.27
N ASP A 29 15.93 3.86 5.00
CA ASP A 29 14.59 4.19 4.48
C ASP A 29 13.56 3.07 4.68
N ASP A 30 14.01 1.81 4.62
CA ASP A 30 13.18 0.61 4.78
C ASP A 30 12.89 0.30 6.25
N VAL A 31 13.83 0.62 7.15
CA VAL A 31 13.69 0.45 8.60
C VAL A 31 12.69 1.44 9.20
N HIS A 32 12.72 2.72 8.80
CA HIS A 32 11.76 3.72 9.29
C HIS A 32 10.32 3.50 8.76
N ALA A 33 10.18 2.99 7.53
CA ALA A 33 8.87 2.58 7.01
C ALA A 33 8.32 1.39 7.81
N ARG A 34 9.16 0.40 8.15
CA ARG A 34 8.78 -0.73 9.01
C ARG A 34 8.29 -0.31 10.39
N THR A 35 8.86 0.74 10.98
CA THR A 35 8.45 1.25 12.30
C THR A 35 7.10 1.96 12.28
N LEU A 36 6.76 2.66 11.19
CA LEU A 36 5.46 3.33 11.03
C LEU A 36 4.29 2.36 10.75
N PHE A 37 4.58 1.13 10.34
CA PHE A 37 3.57 0.13 9.97
C PHE A 37 3.54 -1.11 10.91
N ALA A 38 4.12 -1.02 12.11
CA ALA A 38 4.01 -2.08 13.12
C ALA A 38 2.54 -2.17 13.63
N ALA A 39 1.78 -3.26 13.51
CA ALA A 39 2.13 -4.64 13.21
C ALA A 39 1.66 -5.10 11.80
N PRO A 40 2.56 -5.62 10.96
CA PRO A 40 2.17 -6.33 9.75
C PRO A 40 1.52 -7.66 10.11
N GLY A 41 0.38 -7.97 9.48
CA GLY A 41 -0.05 -9.36 9.31
C GLY A 41 1.07 -10.13 8.58
N PRO A 42 1.15 -11.47 8.73
CA PRO A 42 2.24 -12.24 8.16
C PRO A 42 2.40 -11.93 6.66
N ALA A 43 3.59 -11.46 6.26
CA ALA A 43 3.91 -11.11 4.89
C ALA A 43 3.62 -12.32 3.98
N LEU A 44 2.64 -12.18 3.08
CA LEU A 44 2.28 -13.23 2.13
C LEU A 44 3.31 -13.23 1.00
N LYS A 45 4.36 -14.04 1.12
CA LYS A 45 5.25 -14.35 0.00
C LYS A 45 4.45 -15.09 -1.08
N LEU A 46 4.31 -14.52 -2.29
CA LEU A 46 3.69 -15.24 -3.42
C LEU A 46 4.70 -16.17 -4.12
N SER A 47 6.01 -15.99 -3.89
CA SER A 47 7.04 -16.85 -4.46
C SER A 47 7.38 -18.00 -3.49
N ALA A 48 7.03 -19.21 -3.93
CA ALA A 48 7.21 -20.52 -3.29
C ALA A 48 6.21 -20.86 -2.19
N VAL A 49 5.02 -21.36 -2.59
CA VAL A 49 4.13 -22.06 -1.66
C VAL A 49 3.93 -23.50 -2.08
N THR A 50 4.54 -24.36 -1.29
CA THR A 50 4.24 -25.79 -1.15
C THR A 50 2.73 -25.99 -0.95
N GLN A 51 2.10 -26.84 -1.77
CA GLN A 51 0.64 -27.07 -1.77
C GLN A 51 0.08 -27.71 -0.48
N ALA A 52 0.94 -28.18 0.43
CA ALA A 52 0.51 -28.84 1.65
C ALA A 52 0.10 -27.81 2.71
N GLY A 53 -1.20 -27.47 2.76
CA GLY A 53 -1.80 -26.74 3.89
C GLY A 53 -2.63 -25.48 3.55
N GLN A 54 -2.79 -25.12 2.28
CA GLN A 54 -3.67 -24.01 1.89
C GLN A 54 -5.12 -24.46 1.68
N LEU A 55 -6.07 -23.67 2.19
CA LEU A 55 -7.50 -23.90 1.99
C LEU A 55 -7.86 -23.81 0.51
N ASP A 56 -8.41 -24.86 -0.07
CA ASP A 56 -8.84 -24.85 -1.46
C ASP A 56 -10.15 -24.05 -1.62
N PRO A 57 -10.18 -22.93 -2.37
CA PRO A 57 -11.40 -22.17 -2.59
C PRO A 57 -12.56 -22.98 -3.17
N LYS A 58 -12.28 -24.08 -3.89
CA LYS A 58 -13.32 -24.90 -4.51
C LYS A 58 -14.11 -25.70 -3.49
N THR A 59 -13.42 -26.28 -2.50
CA THR A 59 -13.97 -27.25 -1.55
C THR A 59 -14.10 -26.68 -0.13
N GLN A 60 -13.28 -25.71 0.25
CA GLN A 60 -13.14 -25.18 1.61
C GLN A 60 -13.48 -23.68 1.72
N PHE A 61 -14.35 -23.17 0.85
CA PHE A 61 -14.65 -21.74 0.76
C PHE A 61 -15.13 -21.13 2.09
N ARG A 62 -15.92 -21.85 2.88
CA ARG A 62 -16.42 -21.36 4.18
C ARG A 62 -15.27 -21.12 5.16
N GLN A 63 -14.36 -22.08 5.30
CA GLN A 63 -13.18 -21.93 6.16
C GLN A 63 -12.31 -20.77 5.67
N LEU A 64 -12.18 -20.62 4.35
CA LEU A 64 -11.43 -19.52 3.75
C LEU A 64 -12.09 -18.17 4.06
N TYR A 65 -13.43 -18.09 4.00
CA TYR A 65 -14.17 -16.91 4.41
C TYR A 65 -13.90 -16.55 5.87
N ASP A 66 -14.08 -17.51 6.78
CA ASP A 66 -13.92 -17.30 8.22
C ASP A 66 -12.50 -16.83 8.57
N GLN A 67 -11.49 -17.36 7.88
CA GLN A 67 -10.09 -16.99 8.06
C GLN A 67 -9.75 -15.61 7.48
N GLU A 68 -10.26 -15.29 6.28
CA GLU A 68 -9.75 -14.15 5.50
C GLU A 68 -10.61 -12.89 5.58
N PHE A 69 -11.86 -12.98 6.08
CA PHE A 69 -12.82 -11.87 6.08
C PHE A 69 -12.24 -10.58 6.66
N ASN A 70 -11.69 -10.65 7.87
CA ASN A 70 -11.13 -9.49 8.56
C ASN A 70 -9.93 -8.89 7.81
N SER A 71 -9.08 -9.73 7.21
CA SER A 71 -7.94 -9.23 6.45
C SER A 71 -8.40 -8.51 5.20
N VAL A 72 -9.32 -9.11 4.42
CA VAL A 72 -9.88 -8.52 3.21
C VAL A 72 -10.57 -7.19 3.53
N TYR A 73 -11.38 -7.15 4.59
CA TYR A 73 -12.03 -5.92 5.05
C TYR A 73 -11.02 -4.83 5.39
N ARG A 74 -9.96 -5.16 6.14
CA ARG A 74 -8.90 -4.19 6.49
C ARG A 74 -8.19 -3.65 5.25
N SER A 75 -7.84 -4.50 4.29
CA SER A 75 -7.21 -4.07 3.03
C SER A 75 -8.11 -3.11 2.26
N ILE A 76 -9.40 -3.47 2.12
CA ILE A 76 -10.38 -2.63 1.42
C ILE A 76 -10.58 -1.31 2.15
N ARG A 77 -10.79 -1.34 3.47
CA ARG A 77 -10.98 -0.14 4.31
C ARG A 77 -9.77 0.79 4.23
N ALA A 78 -8.56 0.25 4.25
CA ALA A 78 -7.34 1.04 4.09
C ALA A 78 -7.24 1.71 2.71
N VAL A 79 -7.85 1.12 1.67
CA VAL A 79 -7.91 1.73 0.34
C VAL A 79 -9.03 2.77 0.22
N VAL A 80 -10.25 2.46 0.65
CA VAL A 80 -11.41 3.35 0.45
C VAL A 80 -11.53 4.45 1.50
N LEU A 81 -11.06 4.21 2.72
CA LEU A 81 -11.20 5.09 3.90
C LEU A 81 -12.66 5.48 4.18
N ASP A 82 -13.54 4.47 4.11
CA ASP A 82 -14.99 4.57 4.29
C ASP A 82 -15.46 3.19 4.81
N SER A 83 -16.05 3.15 6.00
CA SER A 83 -16.49 1.91 6.65
C SER A 83 -17.64 1.24 5.88
N ALA A 84 -18.69 1.99 5.56
CA ALA A 84 -19.85 1.48 4.85
C ALA A 84 -19.46 0.93 3.47
N ALA A 85 -18.68 1.70 2.70
CA ALA A 85 -18.18 1.21 1.41
C ALA A 85 -17.27 -0.01 1.58
N ALA A 86 -16.47 -0.09 2.65
CA ALA A 86 -15.62 -1.25 2.90
C ALA A 86 -16.41 -2.50 3.24
N GLU A 87 -17.50 -2.39 4.00
CA GLU A 87 -18.40 -3.51 4.30
C GLU A 87 -19.04 -4.05 3.02
N ASP A 88 -19.65 -3.18 2.21
CA ASP A 88 -20.28 -3.55 0.95
C ASP A 88 -19.29 -4.21 -0.03
N LEU A 89 -18.10 -3.61 -0.17
CA LEU A 89 -17.08 -4.12 -1.07
C LEU A 89 -16.49 -5.44 -0.58
N THR A 90 -16.38 -5.65 0.74
CA THR A 90 -15.97 -6.95 1.31
C THR A 90 -16.98 -8.03 0.98
N GLN A 91 -18.27 -7.76 1.17
CA GLN A 91 -19.33 -8.72 0.84
C GLN A 91 -19.31 -9.07 -0.66
N GLU A 92 -19.26 -8.05 -1.52
CA GLU A 92 -19.18 -8.22 -2.97
C GLU A 92 -17.91 -9.00 -3.39
N THR A 93 -16.79 -8.82 -2.68
CA THR A 93 -15.55 -9.57 -2.89
C THR A 93 -15.78 -11.06 -2.71
N PHE A 94 -16.38 -11.46 -1.59
CA PHE A 94 -16.64 -12.87 -1.31
C PHE A 94 -17.71 -13.47 -2.23
N VAL A 95 -18.73 -12.70 -2.62
CA VAL A 95 -19.71 -13.15 -3.63
C VAL A 95 -19.03 -13.44 -4.98
N ARG A 96 -18.17 -12.53 -5.45
CA ARG A 96 -17.41 -12.74 -6.69
C ARG A 96 -16.44 -13.89 -6.60
N ALA A 97 -15.73 -13.99 -5.48
CA ALA A 97 -14.81 -15.08 -5.23
C ALA A 97 -15.54 -16.42 -5.24
N TYR A 98 -16.68 -16.52 -4.55
CA TYR A 98 -17.48 -17.75 -4.54
C TYR A 98 -17.89 -18.17 -5.96
N ARG A 99 -18.37 -17.23 -6.79
CA ARG A 99 -18.72 -17.49 -8.19
C ARG A 99 -17.51 -17.90 -9.05
N ALA A 100 -16.33 -17.36 -8.75
CA ALA A 100 -15.10 -17.62 -9.48
C ALA A 100 -14.28 -18.80 -8.94
N ARG A 101 -14.64 -19.39 -7.79
CA ARG A 101 -13.82 -20.38 -7.07
C ARG A 101 -13.42 -21.59 -7.90
N HIS A 102 -14.29 -22.05 -8.81
CA HIS A 102 -13.99 -23.18 -9.69
C HIS A 102 -12.87 -22.89 -10.70
N ARG A 103 -12.65 -21.61 -11.03
CA ARG A 103 -11.59 -21.13 -11.93
C ARG A 103 -10.32 -20.74 -11.18
N TYR A 104 -10.29 -20.88 -9.85
CA TYR A 104 -9.08 -20.63 -9.09
C TYR A 104 -7.98 -21.61 -9.51
N THR A 105 -6.84 -21.04 -9.85
CA THR A 105 -5.58 -21.76 -10.10
C THR A 105 -4.59 -21.35 -9.01
N PRO A 106 -3.79 -22.29 -8.47
CA PRO A 106 -2.87 -22.05 -7.37
C PRO A 106 -1.59 -21.33 -7.85
N THR A 107 -1.75 -20.25 -8.62
CA THR A 107 -0.66 -19.35 -8.99
C THR A 107 -0.36 -18.32 -7.89
N ALA A 108 -1.24 -18.23 -6.90
CA ALA A 108 -1.17 -17.35 -5.74
C ALA A 108 -1.90 -18.03 -4.57
N PRO A 109 -1.53 -17.76 -3.31
CA PRO A 109 -2.33 -18.14 -2.15
C PRO A 109 -3.81 -17.71 -2.27
N PRO A 110 -4.77 -18.51 -1.76
CA PRO A 110 -6.20 -18.19 -1.77
C PRO A 110 -6.52 -16.81 -1.18
N GLY A 111 -5.85 -16.46 -0.08
CA GLY A 111 -5.97 -15.16 0.55
C GLY A 111 -5.50 -14.02 -0.35
N ALA A 112 -4.38 -14.17 -1.04
CA ALA A 112 -3.87 -13.15 -1.96
C ALA A 112 -4.83 -12.97 -3.16
N TRP A 113 -5.43 -14.06 -3.63
CA TRP A 113 -6.47 -14.03 -4.65
C TRP A 113 -7.73 -13.25 -4.19
N LEU A 114 -8.20 -13.46 -2.96
CA LEU A 114 -9.32 -12.69 -2.39
C LEU A 114 -9.01 -11.19 -2.30
N ARG A 115 -7.83 -10.84 -1.78
CA ARG A 115 -7.39 -9.44 -1.64
C ARG A 115 -7.26 -8.76 -3.00
N ARG A 116 -6.78 -9.47 -4.03
CA ARG A 116 -6.75 -8.96 -5.42
C ARG A 116 -8.14 -8.57 -5.91
N ILE A 117 -9.14 -9.42 -5.68
CA ILE A 117 -10.54 -9.11 -6.04
C ILE A 117 -11.02 -7.87 -5.28
N GLY A 118 -10.78 -7.81 -3.96
CA GLY A 118 -11.24 -6.72 -3.11
C GLY A 118 -10.59 -5.37 -3.42
N VAL A 119 -9.27 -5.32 -3.62
CA VAL A 119 -8.57 -4.08 -3.96
C VAL A 119 -8.98 -3.57 -5.35
N ASN A 120 -9.20 -4.46 -6.32
CA ASN A 120 -9.69 -4.06 -7.64
C ASN A 120 -11.12 -3.51 -7.59
N LEU A 121 -11.98 -4.08 -6.75
CA LEU A 121 -13.30 -3.55 -6.44
C LEU A 121 -13.22 -2.16 -5.80
N ALA A 122 -12.34 -1.98 -4.81
CA ALA A 122 -12.12 -0.70 -4.14
C ALA A 122 -11.63 0.39 -5.10
N ILE A 123 -10.62 0.10 -5.93
CA ILE A 123 -10.12 1.04 -6.95
C ILE A 123 -11.23 1.41 -7.93
N SER A 124 -12.01 0.42 -8.38
CA SER A 124 -13.12 0.63 -9.31
C SER A 124 -14.22 1.49 -8.69
N HIS A 125 -14.54 1.26 -7.41
CA HIS A 125 -15.48 2.07 -6.63
C HIS A 125 -14.99 3.53 -6.56
N LEU A 126 -13.75 3.76 -6.16
CA LEU A 126 -13.18 5.11 -6.06
C LEU A 126 -13.12 5.83 -7.42
N ARG A 127 -12.88 5.09 -8.51
CA ARG A 127 -12.92 5.64 -9.87
C ARG A 127 -14.33 6.11 -10.24
N ARG A 128 -15.36 5.29 -9.99
CA ARG A 128 -16.76 5.64 -10.26
C ARG A 128 -17.20 6.81 -9.39
N GLN A 129 -16.82 6.80 -8.11
CA GLN A 129 -17.11 7.88 -7.18
C GLN A 129 -16.49 9.21 -7.64
N LYS A 130 -15.24 9.20 -8.12
CA LYS A 130 -14.60 10.40 -8.69
C LYS A 130 -15.36 10.89 -9.93
N LEU A 131 -15.81 10.00 -10.80
CA LEU A 131 -16.58 10.37 -12.00
C LEU A 131 -17.95 10.95 -11.63
N ALA A 132 -18.62 10.37 -10.63
CA ALA A 132 -19.93 10.84 -10.17
C ALA A 132 -19.91 12.26 -9.58
N ARG A 133 -18.76 12.72 -9.06
CA ARG A 133 -18.57 14.12 -8.62
C ARG A 133 -18.63 15.14 -9.76
N PHE A 134 -18.50 14.70 -11.01
CA PHE A 134 -18.64 15.55 -12.19
C PHE A 134 -20.06 15.51 -12.77
N LEU A 135 -20.99 14.75 -12.18
CA LEU A 135 -22.41 14.75 -12.56
C LEU A 135 -23.17 15.82 -11.75
N PRO A 136 -24.28 16.37 -12.28
CA PRO A 136 -25.10 17.35 -11.56
C PRO A 136 -25.50 16.85 -10.17
N ALA A 137 -25.38 17.73 -9.17
CA ALA A 137 -25.36 17.42 -7.72
C ALA A 137 -26.57 16.64 -7.15
N ARG A 138 -27.63 16.39 -7.93
CA ARG A 138 -28.84 15.69 -7.47
C ARG A 138 -28.69 14.17 -7.31
N LEU A 139 -27.55 13.58 -7.69
CA LEU A 139 -27.36 12.12 -7.68
C LEU A 139 -26.16 11.65 -6.82
N TYR A 140 -25.44 12.55 -6.16
CA TYR A 140 -24.20 12.20 -5.47
C TYR A 140 -24.23 12.58 -3.98
N THR A 141 -24.52 11.60 -3.13
CA THR A 141 -24.16 11.67 -1.70
C THR A 141 -22.67 11.36 -1.59
N ALA A 142 -21.87 12.35 -1.21
CA ALA A 142 -20.48 12.11 -0.86
C ALA A 142 -20.44 11.19 0.36
N PRO A 143 -19.62 10.13 0.37
CA PRO A 143 -19.46 9.35 1.59
C PRO A 143 -18.92 10.24 2.70
N ASP A 144 -19.48 10.06 3.90
CA ASP A 144 -19.03 10.79 5.06
C ASP A 144 -17.66 10.26 5.47
N ARG A 145 -16.61 11.05 5.20
CA ARG A 145 -15.24 10.72 5.61
C ARG A 145 -15.09 10.68 7.15
N ARG A 146 -16.09 11.17 7.89
CA ARG A 146 -16.10 11.24 9.35
C ARG A 146 -16.20 9.89 10.04
N ASP A 147 -16.61 8.82 9.36
CA ASP A 147 -16.62 7.48 9.98
C ASP A 147 -15.21 6.88 10.17
N TYR A 148 -14.20 7.47 9.53
CA TYR A 148 -12.80 7.18 9.88
C TYR A 148 -12.36 7.96 11.15
N ASP A 149 -12.98 9.10 11.46
CA ASP A 149 -12.55 10.06 12.49
C ASP A 149 -12.90 9.66 13.95
N ARG A 150 -13.30 8.41 14.24
CA ARG A 150 -13.57 7.96 15.63
C ARG A 150 -12.50 7.02 16.18
N ALA A 151 -11.37 7.60 16.53
CA ALA A 151 -10.53 7.24 17.67
C ALA A 151 -9.50 8.37 17.92
N GLU A 152 -9.76 9.27 18.87
CA GLU A 152 -8.67 10.11 19.39
C GLU A 152 -7.57 9.16 19.91
N ALA A 153 -6.37 9.28 19.32
CA ALA A 153 -5.14 8.49 19.54
C ALA A 153 -4.83 7.30 18.60
N ARG A 154 -5.28 7.32 17.33
CA ARG A 154 -4.52 6.72 16.20
C ARG A 154 -4.68 7.56 14.95
N ASP A 155 -3.66 7.85 14.15
CA ASP A 155 -2.22 7.98 14.37
C ASP A 155 -1.70 8.70 13.11
N VAL A 156 -0.55 9.35 13.19
CA VAL A 156 0.13 10.09 12.11
C VAL A 156 0.10 9.40 10.71
N VAL A 157 0.04 8.06 10.69
CA VAL A 157 -0.14 7.20 9.51
C VAL A 157 -1.47 7.41 8.78
N GLU A 158 -2.57 7.64 9.50
CA GLU A 158 -3.89 7.88 8.92
C GLU A 158 -3.91 9.15 8.06
N LYS A 159 -3.44 10.26 8.62
CA LYS A 159 -3.30 11.54 7.90
C LYS A 159 -2.43 11.36 6.66
N ALA A 160 -1.36 10.57 6.78
CA ALA A 160 -0.48 10.25 5.68
C ALA A 160 -1.19 9.41 4.58
N MET A 161 -2.03 8.45 4.95
CA MET A 161 -2.84 7.65 4.01
C MET A 161 -3.92 8.48 3.31
N LEU A 162 -4.54 9.43 4.02
CA LEU A 162 -5.50 10.39 3.46
C LEU A 162 -4.88 11.30 2.39
N ALA A 163 -3.60 11.67 2.56
CA ALA A 163 -2.86 12.48 1.60
C ALA A 163 -2.54 11.74 0.28
N LEU A 164 -2.63 10.41 0.25
CA LEU A 164 -2.37 9.62 -0.94
C LEU A 164 -3.55 9.59 -1.91
N SER A 165 -3.25 9.67 -3.20
CA SER A 165 -4.23 9.33 -4.23
C SER A 165 -4.60 7.83 -4.15
N PRO A 166 -5.81 7.42 -4.61
CA PRO A 166 -6.24 6.01 -4.56
C PRO A 166 -5.24 5.01 -5.13
N LYS A 167 -4.57 5.34 -6.24
CA LYS A 167 -3.58 4.47 -6.89
C LYS A 167 -2.30 4.30 -6.07
N LEU A 168 -1.90 5.35 -5.35
CA LEU A 168 -0.73 5.33 -4.47
C LEU A 168 -1.05 4.55 -3.19
N ARG A 169 -2.24 4.79 -2.63
CA ARG A 169 -2.73 4.08 -1.46
C ARG A 169 -2.83 2.58 -1.70
N ALA A 170 -3.40 2.17 -2.83
CA ALA A 170 -3.48 0.76 -3.20
C ALA A 170 -2.09 0.09 -3.30
N ALA A 171 -1.09 0.77 -3.87
CA ALA A 171 0.27 0.24 -3.96
C ALA A 171 0.92 0.06 -2.57
N ILE A 172 0.74 1.02 -1.66
CA ILE A 172 1.24 0.94 -0.28
C ILE A 172 0.55 -0.18 0.51
N VAL A 173 -0.78 -0.29 0.42
CA VAL A 173 -1.54 -1.35 1.11
C VAL A 173 -1.08 -2.72 0.62
N LEU A 174 -1.06 -2.94 -0.69
CA LEU A 174 -0.65 -4.24 -1.24
C LEU A 174 0.82 -4.59 -0.88
N HIS A 175 1.71 -3.61 -0.82
CA HIS A 175 3.11 -3.87 -0.49
C HIS A 175 3.35 -4.09 1.00
N TYR A 176 2.93 -3.14 1.85
CA TYR A 176 3.28 -3.14 3.28
C TYR A 176 2.29 -3.89 4.16
N TYR A 177 1.01 -3.93 3.80
CA TYR A 177 -0.02 -4.62 4.60
C TYR A 177 -0.16 -6.07 4.15
N GLU A 178 -0.07 -6.31 2.84
CA GLU A 178 -0.23 -7.66 2.28
C GLU A 178 1.11 -8.36 2.00
N GLY A 179 2.23 -7.64 2.02
CA GLY A 179 3.55 -8.21 1.79
C GLY A 179 3.84 -8.61 0.34
N LEU A 180 3.03 -8.14 -0.63
CA LEU A 180 3.19 -8.51 -2.03
C LEU A 180 4.46 -7.90 -2.63
N THR A 181 5.10 -8.66 -3.52
CA THR A 181 6.22 -8.16 -4.33
C THR A 181 5.73 -7.22 -5.42
N ARG A 182 6.64 -6.47 -6.03
CA ARG A 182 6.28 -5.43 -7.02
C ARG A 182 5.66 -6.05 -8.27
N GLU A 183 6.11 -7.24 -8.62
CA GLU A 183 5.65 -8.08 -9.72
C GLU A 183 4.20 -8.54 -9.46
N GLU A 184 3.90 -8.98 -8.25
CA GLU A 184 2.57 -9.46 -7.89
C GLU A 184 1.56 -8.32 -7.82
N ILE A 185 2.00 -7.16 -7.34
CA ILE A 185 1.21 -5.93 -7.35
C ILE A 185 0.97 -5.47 -8.78
N ALA A 186 1.95 -5.63 -9.68
CA ALA A 186 1.82 -5.31 -11.10
C ALA A 186 0.69 -6.13 -11.73
N ASP A 187 0.64 -7.43 -11.45
CA ASP A 187 -0.42 -8.33 -11.88
C ASP A 187 -1.79 -7.97 -11.29
N VAL A 188 -1.84 -7.65 -9.99
CA VAL A 188 -3.07 -7.23 -9.31
C VAL A 188 -3.64 -5.96 -9.93
N LEU A 189 -2.80 -4.96 -10.15
CA LEU A 189 -3.20 -3.61 -10.57
C LEU A 189 -3.26 -3.45 -12.10
N GLY A 190 -2.80 -4.43 -12.88
CA GLY A 190 -2.72 -4.37 -14.34
C GLY A 190 -1.80 -3.27 -14.85
N VAL A 191 -0.65 -3.06 -14.21
CA VAL A 191 0.34 -2.03 -14.58
C VAL A 191 1.76 -2.60 -14.53
N PRO A 192 2.75 -2.02 -15.24
CA PRO A 192 4.13 -2.52 -15.20
C PRO A 192 4.74 -2.48 -13.78
N ALA A 193 5.63 -3.44 -13.45
CA ALA A 193 6.34 -3.47 -12.16
C ALA A 193 7.12 -2.18 -11.85
N GLY A 194 7.71 -1.54 -12.87
CA GLY A 194 8.33 -0.21 -12.72
C GLY A 194 7.33 0.90 -12.34
N THR A 195 6.07 0.79 -12.77
CA THR A 195 4.99 1.69 -12.33
C THR A 195 4.62 1.43 -10.87
N VAL A 196 4.66 0.18 -10.42
CA VAL A 196 4.46 -0.15 -9.00
C VAL A 196 5.58 0.46 -8.15
N ALA A 197 6.84 0.25 -8.54
CA ALA A 197 8.00 0.78 -7.82
C ALA A 197 7.93 2.31 -7.66
N SER A 198 7.64 3.02 -8.75
CA SER A 198 7.49 4.48 -8.72
C SER A 198 6.29 4.95 -7.90
N ARG A 199 5.17 4.20 -7.89
CA ARG A 199 4.01 4.49 -7.01
C ARG A 199 4.36 4.31 -5.54
N ILE A 200 5.05 3.24 -5.17
CA ILE A 200 5.49 2.99 -3.80
C ILE A 200 6.41 4.13 -3.34
N ALA A 201 7.47 4.42 -4.12
CA ALA A 201 8.42 5.49 -3.79
C ALA A 201 7.72 6.85 -3.63
N LYS A 202 6.84 7.21 -4.57
CA LYS A 202 6.07 8.46 -4.50
C LYS A 202 5.15 8.50 -3.29
N ALA A 203 4.50 7.40 -2.96
CA ALA A 203 3.62 7.33 -1.80
C ALA A 203 4.40 7.49 -0.49
N VAL A 204 5.52 6.79 -0.33
CA VAL A 204 6.41 6.92 0.84
C VAL A 204 6.90 8.36 1.00
N ALA A 205 7.31 9.02 -0.09
CA ALA A 205 7.74 10.42 -0.05
C ALA A 205 6.63 11.38 0.44
N ILE A 206 5.39 11.19 -0.04
CA ILE A 206 4.23 11.97 0.42
C ILE A 206 3.97 11.69 1.91
N MET A 207 3.96 10.43 2.33
CA MET A 207 3.71 10.06 3.72
C MET A 207 4.77 10.68 4.64
N ARG A 208 6.06 10.53 4.33
CA ARG A 208 7.16 11.15 5.11
C ARG A 208 6.97 12.66 5.28
N LYS A 209 6.61 13.36 4.20
CA LYS A 209 6.36 14.81 4.26
C LYS A 209 5.17 15.15 5.16
N THR A 210 4.06 14.42 5.04
CA THR A 210 2.87 14.64 5.88
C THR A 210 3.19 14.41 7.35
N ILE A 211 3.90 13.32 7.65
CA ILE A 211 4.31 12.93 9.01
C ILE A 211 5.24 13.97 9.63
N GLY A 212 6.29 14.39 8.92
CA GLY A 212 7.23 15.40 9.41
C GLY A 212 6.56 16.75 9.67
N SER A 213 5.57 17.13 8.85
CA SER A 213 4.81 18.37 9.05
C SER A 213 3.91 18.36 10.29
N ASP A 214 3.39 17.18 10.67
CA ASP A 214 2.54 17.01 11.86
C ASP A 214 3.39 17.10 13.13
N GLN A 215 4.55 16.41 13.15
CA GLN A 215 5.51 16.47 14.27
C GLN A 215 6.00 17.89 14.56
N GLN A 216 6.25 18.69 13.52
CA GLN A 216 6.65 20.09 13.67
C GLN A 216 5.54 20.96 14.30
N ARG A 217 4.27 20.68 13.97
CA ARG A 217 3.10 21.40 14.52
C ARG A 217 2.88 21.06 15.98
N ASP A 218 3.01 19.79 16.34
CA ASP A 218 2.86 19.34 17.73
C ASP A 218 3.96 19.93 18.62
N ALA A 219 5.22 19.92 18.14
CA ALA A 219 6.33 20.55 18.85
C ALA A 219 6.13 22.08 19.04
N ALA A 220 5.50 22.77 18.08
CA ALA A 220 5.18 24.19 18.21
C ALA A 220 4.06 24.45 19.23
N ARG A 221 3.01 23.61 19.28
CA ARG A 221 1.92 23.70 20.26
C ARG A 221 2.44 23.52 21.70
N SER A 222 3.25 22.49 21.94
CA SER A 222 3.81 22.23 23.28
C SER A 222 4.69 23.37 23.78
N ARG A 223 5.43 24.05 22.89
CA ARG A 223 6.21 25.25 23.25
C ARG A 223 5.31 26.44 23.60
N SER A 224 4.23 26.67 22.87
CA SER A 224 3.30 27.76 23.15
C SER A 224 2.49 27.56 24.45
N GLU A 225 2.09 26.33 24.76
CA GLU A 225 1.37 26.01 26.00
C GLU A 225 2.26 26.08 27.24
N GLY A 226 3.52 25.64 27.13
CA GLY A 226 4.51 25.80 28.20
C GLY A 226 4.80 27.26 28.54
N ALA A 227 4.79 28.16 27.55
CA ALA A 227 4.98 29.59 27.75
C ALA A 227 3.77 30.30 28.42
N LEU A 228 2.58 29.68 28.40
CA LEU A 228 1.36 30.22 29.00
C LEU A 228 1.14 29.78 30.45
N ARG A 229 1.75 28.67 30.89
CA ARG A 229 1.65 28.15 32.28
C ARG A 229 2.76 28.64 33.21
N GLY A 230 3.78 29.31 32.70
CA GLY A 230 4.94 29.80 33.47
C GLY A 230 4.84 31.26 33.93
N ARG A 231 3.63 31.83 34.06
CA ARG A 231 3.39 33.19 34.56
C ARG A 231 2.48 33.18 35.78
#